data_AF-A0A1D1ZAB1-F1
#
_entry.id   AF-A0A1D1ZAB1-F1
#
_cell.length_a   1.000
_cell.length_b   1.000
_cell.length_c   1.000
_cell.angle_alpha   90.00
_cell.angle_beta   90.00
_cell.angle_gamma   90.00
#
_symmetry.space_group_name_H-M   'P 1'
#
loop_
_entity.id
_entity.type
_entity.pdbx_description
1 polymer ?
#
loop_
_entity_poly.entity_id
_entity_poly.type
_entity_poly.pdbx_seq_one_letter_code
_entity_poly.pdbx_strand_id
1 'polypeptide(L)'
;MAARFQTSPLTHYALLPFHPRRTPHATACVRLRRGFSSVVVRGRGPRARISVLAMARRGFGFSVDEVTSPADLQFEPPLKIVVYPDPILRARNKRINTFDDNLKKLVKEMFDVMYKTDGIGLSAPQVGINVQLMVFNPAGERGEGEEIVLVNPKVYKYSKKTLLFNEGCLSFPGIYADVERPASVKIDARDITGARFTVNLSGLPARVFQHEFDHLQFSSLLRHCFCFRN
;
A
#
# COMPACT_ATOMS: atom_id res chain seq x y z
N MET A 1 -24.18 37.83 6.29
CA MET A 1 -24.57 36.57 6.96
C MET A 1 -23.36 35.64 6.95
N ALA A 2 -22.66 35.54 8.08
CA ALA A 2 -21.48 34.70 8.23
C ALA A 2 -21.88 33.38 8.91
N ALA A 3 -21.70 32.25 8.22
CA ALA A 3 -21.92 30.92 8.79
C ALA A 3 -20.62 30.44 9.47
N ARG A 4 -20.72 30.20 10.78
CA ARG A 4 -19.63 29.75 11.66
C ARG A 4 -19.40 28.26 11.47
N PHE A 5 -18.16 27.86 11.22
CA PHE A 5 -17.68 26.48 11.34
C PHE A 5 -17.65 26.09 12.83
N GLN A 6 -18.38 25.03 13.19
CA GLN A 6 -18.28 24.39 14.50
C GLN A 6 -17.30 23.22 14.42
N THR A 7 -16.22 23.31 15.17
CA THR A 7 -15.28 22.22 15.44
C THR A 7 -15.78 21.42 16.65
N SER A 8 -16.08 20.14 16.46
CA SER A 8 -16.40 19.20 17.55
C SER A 8 -15.15 18.40 17.98
N PRO A 9 -14.97 18.08 19.27
CA PRO A 9 -13.74 17.48 19.78
C PRO A 9 -13.73 15.94 19.69
N LEU A 10 -12.52 15.41 19.48
CA LEU A 10 -12.16 14.01 19.43
C LEU A 10 -12.55 13.26 20.72
N THR A 11 -13.43 12.28 20.62
CA THR A 11 -13.74 11.33 21.69
C THR A 11 -12.70 10.20 21.73
N HIS A 12 -12.12 10.00 22.91
CA HIS A 12 -11.21 8.89 23.22
C HIS A 12 -11.93 7.54 23.17
N TYR A 13 -11.49 6.63 22.31
CA TYR A 13 -11.87 5.22 22.39
C TYR A 13 -11.04 4.51 23.46
N ALA A 14 -11.72 3.95 24.46
CA ALA A 14 -11.16 3.09 25.48
C ALA A 14 -10.86 1.69 24.89
N LEU A 15 -9.61 1.24 25.04
CA LEU A 15 -9.16 -0.10 24.66
C LEU A 15 -9.56 -1.11 25.74
N LEU A 16 -10.33 -2.14 25.39
CA LEU A 16 -10.48 -3.35 26.20
C LEU A 16 -9.32 -4.32 25.90
N PRO A 17 -8.69 -4.95 26.91
CA PRO A 17 -7.52 -5.80 26.69
C PRO A 17 -7.93 -7.23 26.32
N PHE A 18 -7.51 -7.68 25.13
CA PHE A 18 -7.57 -9.07 24.73
C PHE A 18 -6.35 -9.82 25.31
N HIS A 19 -6.58 -10.85 26.12
CA HIS A 19 -5.51 -11.67 26.73
C HIS A 19 -5.00 -12.76 25.77
N PRO A 20 -3.69 -12.84 25.46
CA PRO A 20 -3.13 -13.97 24.74
C PRO A 20 -2.77 -15.12 25.70
N ARG A 21 -3.22 -16.34 25.36
CA ARG A 21 -2.83 -17.58 26.05
C ARG A 21 -1.36 -17.92 25.75
N ARG A 22 -0.61 -18.27 26.80
CA ARG A 22 0.79 -18.73 26.77
C ARG A 22 0.90 -20.15 26.21
N THR A 23 1.95 -20.42 25.43
CA THR A 23 2.65 -21.72 25.39
C THR A 23 4.16 -21.53 25.10
N PRO A 24 5.03 -22.50 25.43
CA PRO A 24 6.43 -22.22 25.77
C PRO A 24 7.46 -22.81 24.79
N HIS A 25 8.70 -22.31 24.96
CA HIS A 25 10.00 -22.87 24.54
C HIS A 25 10.35 -22.90 23.03
N ALA A 26 11.38 -22.13 22.68
CA ALA A 26 12.32 -22.50 21.63
C ALA A 26 13.74 -22.04 21.98
N THR A 27 14.65 -23.00 21.90
CA THR A 27 16.03 -23.04 22.36
C THR A 27 16.98 -22.17 21.52
N ALA A 28 17.98 -21.58 22.17
CA ALA A 28 19.03 -20.77 21.56
C ALA A 28 19.91 -21.59 20.61
N CYS A 29 20.14 -21.07 19.40
CA CYS A 29 21.10 -21.62 18.44
C CYS A 29 22.39 -20.78 18.42
N VAL A 30 23.51 -21.47 18.62
CA VAL A 30 24.89 -20.95 18.70
C VAL A 30 25.37 -20.41 17.36
N ARG A 31 26.07 -19.27 17.39
CA ARG A 31 26.67 -18.59 16.23
C ARG A 31 28.18 -18.85 16.20
N LEU A 32 28.65 -19.68 15.28
CA LEU A 32 30.08 -19.89 15.02
C LEU A 32 30.62 -18.83 14.04
N ARG A 33 31.60 -18.06 14.49
CA ARG A 33 32.37 -17.11 13.68
C ARG A 33 33.61 -17.82 13.10
N ARG A 34 33.80 -17.75 11.78
CA ARG A 34 35.09 -17.91 11.07
C ARG A 34 35.24 -16.62 10.23
N GLY A 35 36.27 -15.78 10.32
CA GLY A 35 37.69 -16.04 10.49
C GLY A 35 38.33 -16.04 9.10
N PHE A 36 38.64 -14.87 8.53
CA PHE A 36 39.42 -14.76 7.28
C PHE A 36 40.61 -13.82 7.51
N SER A 37 41.81 -14.41 7.38
CA SER A 37 43.11 -13.73 7.34
C SER A 37 43.41 -13.28 5.91
N SER A 38 44.17 -12.20 5.82
CA SER A 38 44.59 -11.52 4.60
C SER A 38 45.98 -11.96 4.09
N VAL A 39 46.38 -11.36 2.96
CA VAL A 39 47.73 -11.24 2.34
C VAL A 39 48.17 -12.46 1.49
N VAL A 40 48.86 -12.42 0.31
CA VAL A 40 49.77 -11.46 -0.38
C VAL A 40 49.69 -11.66 -1.92
N VAL A 41 49.99 -10.58 -2.65
CA VAL A 41 50.11 -10.40 -4.12
C VAL A 41 51.50 -10.79 -4.67
N ARG A 42 51.60 -11.30 -5.90
CA ARG A 42 52.50 -10.78 -6.98
C ARG A 42 52.54 -11.66 -8.24
N GLY A 43 52.41 -11.01 -9.40
CA GLY A 43 52.81 -11.53 -10.72
C GLY A 43 52.57 -10.48 -11.81
N ARG A 44 53.66 -9.90 -12.34
CA ARG A 44 53.67 -8.92 -13.46
C ARG A 44 53.67 -9.67 -14.81
N GLY A 45 52.88 -9.19 -15.76
CA GLY A 45 52.93 -9.57 -17.19
C GLY A 45 52.40 -8.40 -18.08
N PRO A 46 52.81 -8.30 -19.36
CA PRO A 46 52.71 -7.07 -20.13
C PRO A 46 51.36 -6.82 -20.83
N ARG A 47 51.16 -5.54 -21.14
CA ARG A 47 50.02 -4.80 -21.70
C ARG A 47 49.21 -5.49 -22.83
N ALA A 48 47.89 -5.35 -22.74
CA ALA A 48 47.03 -5.06 -23.88
C ALA A 48 46.06 -3.92 -23.49
N ARG A 49 46.15 -2.76 -24.15
CA ARG A 49 45.13 -1.70 -24.04
C ARG A 49 43.94 -2.12 -24.89
N ILE A 50 42.90 -2.65 -24.26
CA ILE A 50 41.59 -2.75 -24.88
C ILE A 50 40.87 -1.42 -24.59
N SER A 51 40.70 -0.60 -25.63
CA SER A 51 39.77 0.52 -25.59
C SER A 51 38.35 -0.04 -25.56
N VAL A 52 37.83 -0.30 -24.36
CA VAL A 52 36.41 -0.57 -24.18
C VAL A 52 35.70 0.76 -24.36
N LEU A 53 35.18 0.98 -25.57
CA LEU A 53 34.25 2.06 -25.85
C LEU A 53 33.06 1.88 -24.89
N ALA A 54 33.00 2.71 -23.85
CA ALA A 54 31.89 2.75 -22.93
C ALA A 54 30.66 3.21 -23.72
N MET A 55 29.87 2.24 -24.20
CA MET A 55 28.50 2.49 -24.63
C MET A 55 27.78 3.01 -23.38
N ALA A 56 27.55 4.32 -23.35
CA ALA A 56 26.75 4.99 -22.34
C ALA A 56 25.47 4.17 -22.15
N ARG A 57 25.31 3.57 -20.97
CA ARG A 57 24.04 2.96 -20.58
C ARG A 57 23.00 4.06 -20.76
N ARG A 58 22.09 3.83 -21.70
CA ARG A 58 20.90 4.64 -21.93
C ARG A 58 20.35 5.01 -20.56
N GLY A 59 20.24 6.32 -20.33
CA GLY A 59 19.77 6.88 -19.08
C GLY A 59 18.56 6.13 -18.61
N PHE A 60 18.53 5.84 -17.31
CA PHE A 60 17.34 5.42 -16.61
C PHE A 60 16.31 6.54 -16.80
N GLY A 61 15.52 6.45 -17.86
CA GLY A 61 14.44 7.37 -18.12
C GLY A 61 13.53 7.29 -16.91
N PHE A 62 13.42 8.40 -16.18
CA PHE A 62 12.31 8.60 -15.26
C PHE A 62 11.04 8.35 -16.07
N SER A 63 10.40 7.20 -15.85
CA SER A 63 9.14 6.86 -16.49
C SER A 63 8.14 7.93 -16.08
N VAL A 64 7.69 8.72 -17.05
CA VAL A 64 6.53 9.60 -16.88
C VAL A 64 5.40 8.70 -16.40
N ASP A 65 4.84 9.00 -15.22
CA ASP A 65 3.67 8.27 -14.69
C ASP A 65 2.63 8.19 -15.81
N GLU A 66 2.32 6.98 -16.30
CA GLU A 66 1.27 6.81 -17.30
C GLU A 66 -0.05 7.36 -16.74
N VAL A 67 -0.62 8.31 -17.46
CA VAL A 67 -1.84 9.00 -17.06
C VAL A 67 -3.03 8.26 -17.67
N THR A 68 -4.12 8.15 -16.91
CA THR A 68 -5.35 7.52 -17.38
C THR A 68 -5.95 8.22 -18.60
N SER A 69 -6.48 7.42 -19.52
CA SER A 69 -7.47 7.82 -20.52
C SER A 69 -8.90 7.55 -20.00
N PRO A 70 -9.95 8.12 -20.60
CA PRO A 70 -11.34 7.83 -20.21
C PRO A 70 -11.70 6.33 -20.25
N ALA A 71 -11.06 5.55 -21.13
CA ALA A 71 -11.26 4.11 -21.21
C ALA A 71 -10.76 3.35 -19.98
N ASP A 72 -9.72 3.87 -19.30
CA ASP A 72 -9.12 3.23 -18.12
C ASP A 72 -10.01 3.32 -16.86
N LEU A 73 -11.05 4.15 -16.90
CA LEU A 73 -12.03 4.29 -15.83
C LEU A 73 -13.37 3.61 -16.17
N GLN A 74 -13.50 2.95 -17.32
CA GLN A 74 -14.72 2.23 -17.67
C GLN A 74 -14.82 0.94 -16.84
N PHE A 75 -16.00 0.68 -16.30
CA PHE A 75 -16.29 -0.53 -15.54
C PHE A 75 -17.77 -0.89 -15.69
N GLU A 76 -18.09 -2.16 -15.48
CA GLU A 76 -19.46 -2.66 -15.47
C GLU A 76 -19.82 -3.11 -14.04
N PRO A 77 -20.87 -2.54 -13.42
CA PRO A 77 -21.35 -3.01 -12.14
C PRO A 77 -22.11 -4.36 -12.30
N PRO A 78 -22.09 -5.24 -11.27
CA PRO A 78 -21.38 -5.06 -10.00
C PRO A 78 -19.89 -5.38 -10.13
N LEU A 79 -19.06 -4.57 -9.46
CA LEU A 79 -17.63 -4.85 -9.30
C LEU A 79 -17.43 -6.18 -8.54
N LYS A 80 -16.37 -6.90 -8.89
CA LYS A 80 -16.01 -8.19 -8.27
C LYS A 80 -14.60 -8.13 -7.72
N ILE A 81 -14.39 -8.75 -6.56
CA ILE A 81 -13.05 -8.91 -5.99
C ILE A 81 -12.23 -9.86 -6.87
N VAL A 82 -11.07 -9.36 -7.29
CA VAL A 82 -10.02 -10.12 -7.93
C VAL A 82 -9.20 -10.82 -6.86
N VAL A 83 -9.01 -12.13 -7.04
CA VAL A 83 -8.28 -13.01 -6.13
C VAL A 83 -6.91 -13.37 -6.71
N TYR A 84 -5.89 -13.45 -5.86
CA TYR A 84 -4.56 -13.93 -6.24
C TYR A 84 -4.63 -15.36 -6.84
N PRO A 85 -3.86 -15.71 -7.91
CA PRO A 85 -2.67 -15.05 -8.46
C PRO A 85 -2.89 -14.15 -9.69
N ASP A 86 -4.10 -13.63 -9.90
CA ASP A 86 -4.45 -12.85 -11.09
C ASP A 86 -3.39 -11.76 -11.41
N PRO A 87 -2.87 -11.70 -12.65
CA PRO A 87 -1.84 -10.74 -13.03
C PRO A 87 -2.28 -9.27 -12.89
N ILE A 88 -3.58 -8.97 -12.84
CA ILE A 88 -4.09 -7.60 -12.69
C ILE A 88 -3.71 -6.99 -11.34
N LEU A 89 -3.61 -7.81 -10.28
CA LEU A 89 -3.09 -7.41 -8.95
C LEU A 89 -1.60 -7.06 -9.00
N ARG A 90 -0.94 -7.43 -10.10
CA ARG A 90 0.48 -7.23 -10.39
C ARG A 90 0.69 -6.31 -11.60
N ALA A 91 -0.33 -5.65 -12.11
CA ALA A 91 -0.17 -4.67 -13.18
C ALA A 91 0.18 -3.29 -12.61
N ARG A 92 0.77 -2.43 -13.44
CA ARG A 92 1.06 -1.03 -13.05
C ARG A 92 -0.23 -0.23 -13.01
N ASN A 93 -0.36 0.62 -11.98
CA ASN A 93 -1.54 1.44 -11.78
C ASN A 93 -1.34 2.86 -12.31
N LYS A 94 -2.17 3.23 -13.29
CA LYS A 94 -2.12 4.53 -13.95
C LYS A 94 -2.58 5.66 -13.03
N ARG A 95 -2.01 6.84 -13.23
CA ARG A 95 -2.35 8.04 -12.47
C ARG A 95 -3.63 8.67 -13.01
N ILE A 96 -4.60 8.94 -12.15
CA ILE A 96 -5.88 9.56 -12.51
C ILE A 96 -5.69 11.06 -12.77
N ASN A 97 -6.12 11.56 -13.94
CA ASN A 97 -6.15 12.98 -14.28
C ASN A 97 -7.55 13.55 -14.47
N THR A 98 -8.55 12.69 -14.67
CA THR A 98 -9.93 13.07 -14.99
C THR A 98 -10.79 12.81 -13.76
N PHE A 99 -11.53 13.83 -13.33
CA PHE A 99 -12.34 13.83 -12.11
C PHE A 99 -13.79 14.09 -12.49
N ASP A 100 -14.38 13.11 -13.18
CA ASP A 100 -15.73 13.18 -13.74
C ASP A 100 -16.73 12.35 -12.92
N ASP A 101 -17.97 12.28 -13.40
CA ASP A 101 -19.01 11.49 -12.75
C ASP A 101 -18.76 9.99 -12.84
N ASN A 102 -17.93 9.52 -13.77
CA ASN A 102 -17.56 8.12 -13.86
C ASN A 102 -16.63 7.72 -12.70
N LEU A 103 -15.67 8.58 -12.33
CA LEU A 103 -14.87 8.41 -11.11
C LEU A 103 -15.75 8.35 -9.86
N LYS A 104 -16.79 9.21 -9.77
CA LYS A 104 -17.74 9.19 -8.64
C LYS A 104 -18.50 7.88 -8.54
N LYS A 105 -18.99 7.37 -9.67
CA LYS A 105 -19.67 6.07 -9.73
C LYS A 105 -18.73 4.94 -9.31
N LEU A 106 -17.49 4.95 -9.79
CA LEU A 106 -16.48 3.96 -9.42
C LEU A 106 -16.26 3.93 -7.90
N VAL A 107 -16.03 5.09 -7.29
CA VAL A 107 -15.83 5.21 -5.83
C VAL A 107 -17.03 4.65 -5.06
N LYS A 108 -18.25 4.99 -5.48
CA LYS A 108 -19.47 4.47 -4.85
C LYS A 108 -19.53 2.94 -4.93
N GLU A 109 -19.30 2.36 -6.11
CA GLU A 109 -19.32 0.91 -6.30
C GLU A 109 -18.19 0.21 -5.52
N MET A 110 -17.02 0.83 -5.39
CA MET A 110 -15.93 0.32 -4.56
C MET A 110 -16.34 0.26 -3.08
N PHE A 111 -16.97 1.30 -2.54
CA PHE A 111 -17.53 1.25 -1.17
C PHE A 111 -18.62 0.18 -1.05
N ASP A 112 -19.52 0.07 -2.02
CA ASP A 112 -20.58 -0.95 -2.00
C ASP A 112 -20.00 -2.37 -1.95
N VAL A 113 -18.95 -2.66 -2.72
CA VAL A 113 -18.24 -3.95 -2.64
C VAL A 113 -17.52 -4.11 -1.31
N MET A 114 -16.79 -3.08 -0.86
CA MET A 114 -16.04 -3.10 0.41
C MET A 114 -16.95 -3.53 1.56
N TYR A 115 -18.10 -2.88 1.72
CA TYR A 115 -19.07 -3.22 2.78
C TYR A 115 -19.74 -4.57 2.57
N LYS A 116 -20.07 -4.97 1.33
CA LYS A 116 -20.64 -6.30 1.06
C LYS A 116 -19.70 -7.45 1.39
N THR A 117 -18.40 -7.17 1.47
CA THR A 117 -17.35 -8.14 1.79
C THR A 117 -16.79 -7.99 3.19
N ASP A 118 -17.46 -7.23 4.07
CA ASP A 118 -17.03 -6.92 5.45
C ASP A 118 -15.59 -6.36 5.51
N GLY A 119 -15.19 -5.62 4.47
CA GLY A 119 -13.89 -5.00 4.34
C GLY A 119 -13.84 -3.61 4.96
N ILE A 120 -12.65 -3.20 5.39
CA ILE A 120 -12.40 -1.84 5.91
C ILE A 120 -11.60 -0.97 4.94
N GLY A 121 -11.13 -1.54 3.83
CA GLY A 121 -10.35 -0.88 2.78
C GLY A 121 -10.45 -1.65 1.46
N LEU A 122 -10.36 -0.92 0.34
CA LEU A 122 -10.35 -1.49 -0.99
C LEU A 122 -9.60 -0.59 -1.98
N SER A 123 -8.72 -1.18 -2.78
CA SER A 123 -8.02 -0.51 -3.87
C SER A 123 -8.57 -0.90 -5.24
N ALA A 124 -8.51 0.01 -6.21
CA ALA A 124 -9.06 -0.23 -7.56
C ALA A 124 -8.50 -1.48 -8.27
N PRO A 125 -7.21 -1.86 -8.11
CA PRO A 125 -6.69 -3.09 -8.73
C PRO A 125 -7.40 -4.36 -8.24
N GLN A 126 -7.89 -4.37 -7.00
CA GLN A 126 -8.62 -5.50 -6.43
C GLN A 126 -10.03 -5.66 -7.01
N VAL A 127 -10.51 -4.67 -7.78
CA VAL A 127 -11.74 -4.77 -8.57
C VAL A 127 -11.46 -4.75 -10.07
N GLY A 128 -10.21 -5.02 -10.46
CA GLY A 128 -9.79 -5.18 -11.84
C GLY A 128 -9.54 -3.88 -12.60
N ILE A 129 -9.31 -2.76 -11.90
CA ILE A 129 -9.10 -1.45 -12.52
C ILE A 129 -7.73 -0.92 -12.08
N ASN A 130 -6.76 -0.94 -12.98
CA ASN A 130 -5.37 -0.55 -12.68
C ASN A 130 -5.17 0.97 -12.70
N VAL A 131 -5.74 1.65 -11.71
CA VAL A 131 -5.60 3.09 -11.48
C VAL A 131 -5.25 3.38 -10.02
N GLN A 132 -4.65 4.54 -9.76
CA GLN A 132 -4.26 4.97 -8.42
C GLN A 132 -5.45 5.53 -7.62
N LEU A 133 -6.35 4.64 -7.21
CA LEU A 133 -7.54 4.95 -6.41
C LEU A 133 -7.69 3.93 -5.28
N MET A 134 -7.99 4.43 -4.08
CA MET A 134 -8.38 3.61 -2.94
C MET A 134 -9.51 4.27 -2.15
N VAL A 135 -10.30 3.43 -1.50
CA VAL A 135 -11.34 3.82 -0.55
C VAL A 135 -11.14 3.03 0.74
N PHE A 136 -11.44 3.64 1.88
CA PHE A 136 -11.46 2.92 3.15
C PHE A 136 -12.37 3.59 4.17
N ASN A 137 -12.92 2.77 5.06
CA ASN A 137 -13.63 3.20 6.25
C ASN A 137 -13.18 2.31 7.42
N PRO A 138 -12.39 2.84 8.38
CA PRO A 138 -11.90 2.05 9.51
C PRO A 138 -12.98 1.44 10.41
N ALA A 139 -14.22 1.97 10.38
CA ALA A 139 -15.34 1.38 11.11
C ALA A 139 -15.91 0.14 10.41
N GLY A 140 -15.73 0.00 9.09
CA GLY A 140 -16.22 -1.15 8.32
C GLY A 140 -17.73 -1.19 8.06
N GLU A 141 -18.49 -0.21 8.56
CA GLU A 141 -19.94 -0.17 8.43
C GLU A 141 -20.43 1.14 7.78
N ARG A 142 -21.45 1.02 6.92
CA ARG A 142 -22.02 2.18 6.22
C ARG A 142 -22.77 3.07 7.21
N GLY A 143 -22.42 4.34 7.25
CA GLY A 143 -23.03 5.33 8.15
C GLY A 143 -22.32 5.42 9.51
N GLU A 144 -21.34 4.56 9.77
CA GLU A 144 -20.44 4.66 10.91
C GLU A 144 -19.03 5.06 10.47
N GLY A 145 -18.31 5.78 11.32
CA GLY A 145 -16.96 6.25 11.01
C GLY A 145 -16.91 7.30 9.90
N GLU A 146 -15.82 7.27 9.12
CA GLU A 146 -15.55 8.24 8.06
C GLU A 146 -15.12 7.51 6.79
N GLU A 147 -15.83 7.76 5.68
CA GLU A 147 -15.47 7.28 4.35
C GLU A 147 -14.36 8.15 3.76
N ILE A 148 -13.19 7.54 3.55
CA ILE A 148 -12.01 8.23 3.03
C ILE A 148 -11.72 7.75 1.61
N VAL A 149 -11.54 8.70 0.70
CA VAL A 149 -11.21 8.45 -0.72
C VAL A 149 -9.89 9.14 -1.04
N LEU A 150 -8.91 8.36 -1.51
CA LEU A 150 -7.61 8.91 -1.90
C LEU A 150 -7.32 8.62 -3.37
N VAL A 151 -7.21 9.69 -4.15
CA VAL A 151 -6.81 9.64 -5.56
C VAL A 151 -5.35 10.05 -5.70
N ASN A 152 -4.56 9.23 -6.42
CA ASN A 152 -3.12 9.42 -6.61
C ASN A 152 -2.33 9.68 -5.30
N PRO A 153 -2.52 8.88 -4.24
CA PRO A 153 -1.85 9.13 -2.97
C PRO A 153 -0.33 9.02 -3.10
N LYS A 154 0.40 9.83 -2.32
CA LYS A 154 1.85 9.80 -2.19
C LYS A 154 2.22 9.92 -0.72
N VAL A 155 3.01 8.97 -0.21
CA VAL A 155 3.53 9.05 1.15
C VAL A 155 4.82 9.87 1.16
N TYR A 156 4.87 10.94 1.94
CA TYR A 156 6.09 11.74 2.09
C TYR A 156 6.78 11.51 3.43
N LYS A 157 6.13 10.82 4.40
CA LYS A 157 6.77 10.45 5.67
C LYS A 157 6.13 9.23 6.31
N TYR A 158 6.98 8.32 6.78
CA TYR A 158 6.61 7.22 7.69
C TYR A 158 7.16 7.49 9.09
N SER A 159 6.50 6.98 10.13
CA SER A 159 7.04 7.00 11.49
C SER A 159 8.18 6.00 11.66
N LYS A 160 9.12 6.30 12.58
CA LYS A 160 10.16 5.35 12.97
C LYS A 160 9.63 4.19 13.81
N LYS A 161 8.57 4.44 14.61
CA LYS A 161 7.91 3.41 15.39
C LYS A 161 7.14 2.48 14.45
N THR A 162 7.35 1.18 14.60
CA THR A 162 6.60 0.13 13.92
C THR A 162 5.68 -0.60 14.89
N LEU A 163 4.64 -1.23 14.36
CA LEU A 163 3.70 -2.07 15.08
C LEU A 163 3.47 -3.36 14.29
N LEU A 164 3.46 -4.49 14.98
CA LEU A 164 3.02 -5.77 14.43
C LEU A 164 1.49 -5.85 14.53
N PHE A 165 0.83 -6.31 13.47
CA PHE A 165 -0.62 -6.48 13.45
C PHE A 165 -0.98 -7.65 12.53
N ASN A 166 -2.02 -8.39 12.88
CA ASN A 166 -2.53 -9.49 12.06
C ASN A 166 -3.43 -8.92 10.95
N GLU A 167 -2.98 -8.98 9.70
CA GLU A 167 -3.68 -8.45 8.54
C GLU A 167 -4.34 -9.58 7.73
N GLY A 168 -5.52 -9.30 7.20
CA GLY A 168 -6.17 -10.08 6.14
C GLY A 168 -6.28 -9.26 4.85
N CYS A 169 -6.61 -9.91 3.74
CA CYS A 169 -6.81 -9.24 2.45
C CYS A 169 -7.95 -9.90 1.67
N LEU A 170 -8.85 -9.09 1.09
CA LEU A 170 -9.96 -9.58 0.27
C LEU A 170 -9.47 -10.38 -0.96
N SER A 171 -8.28 -10.07 -1.47
CA SER A 171 -7.66 -10.78 -2.59
C SER A 171 -6.92 -12.07 -2.18
N PHE A 172 -6.86 -12.38 -0.89
CA PHE A 172 -6.34 -13.64 -0.33
C PHE A 172 -7.33 -14.23 0.69
N PRO A 173 -8.47 -14.77 0.22
CA PRO A 173 -9.53 -15.22 1.10
C PRO A 173 -9.06 -16.25 2.13
N GLY A 174 -9.38 -16.00 3.40
CA GLY A 174 -9.06 -16.90 4.52
C GLY A 174 -7.61 -16.90 4.98
N ILE A 175 -6.74 -16.05 4.40
CA ILE A 175 -5.33 -15.98 4.79
C ILE A 175 -5.09 -14.72 5.63
N TYR A 176 -4.48 -14.93 6.80
CA TYR A 176 -4.10 -13.88 7.73
C TYR A 176 -2.63 -14.04 8.12
N ALA A 177 -1.91 -12.93 8.25
CA ALA A 177 -0.50 -12.93 8.61
C ALA A 177 -0.13 -11.74 9.48
N ASP A 178 0.87 -11.92 10.33
CA ASP A 178 1.43 -10.82 11.12
C ASP A 178 2.34 -9.95 10.25
N VAL A 179 2.00 -8.67 10.11
CA VAL A 179 2.72 -7.71 9.29
C VAL A 179 3.17 -6.53 10.13
N GLU A 180 4.47 -6.24 10.09
CA GLU A 180 5.05 -5.09 10.78
C GLU A 180 5.05 -3.85 9.86
N ARG A 181 4.44 -2.74 10.32
CA ARG A 181 4.39 -1.48 9.57
C ARG A 181 4.62 -0.27 10.48
N PRO A 182 5.06 0.87 9.92
CA PRO A 182 5.04 2.16 10.60
C PRO A 182 3.68 2.47 11.26
N ALA A 183 3.74 2.95 12.51
CA ALA A 183 2.56 3.29 13.32
C ALA A 183 1.78 4.50 12.81
N SER A 184 2.42 5.38 12.03
CA SER A 184 1.77 6.52 11.39
C SER A 184 2.45 6.90 10.06
N VAL A 185 1.68 7.58 9.22
CA VAL A 185 2.07 8.01 7.89
C VAL A 185 1.56 9.41 7.60
N LYS A 186 2.27 10.13 6.74
CA LYS A 186 1.83 11.43 6.20
C LYS A 186 1.76 11.37 4.68
N ILE A 187 0.62 11.78 4.15
CA ILE A 187 0.18 11.48 2.79
C ILE A 187 -0.26 12.77 2.11
N ASP A 188 0.13 12.96 0.85
CA ASP A 188 -0.48 13.92 -0.06
C ASP A 188 -1.36 13.16 -1.04
N ALA A 189 -2.58 13.63 -1.28
CA ALA A 189 -3.53 12.99 -2.19
C ALA A 189 -4.41 14.04 -2.89
N ARG A 190 -5.32 13.55 -3.72
CA ARG A 190 -6.44 14.31 -4.25
C ARG A 190 -7.75 13.70 -3.82
N ASP A 191 -8.75 14.55 -3.67
CA ASP A 191 -10.12 14.10 -3.45
C ASP A 191 -10.80 13.74 -4.77
N ILE A 192 -12.09 13.38 -4.69
CA ILE A 192 -12.90 13.00 -5.84
C ILE A 192 -13.16 14.14 -6.83
N THR A 193 -12.94 15.40 -6.41
CA THR A 193 -13.03 16.60 -7.26
C THR A 193 -11.69 16.95 -7.90
N GLY A 194 -10.60 16.32 -7.45
CA GLY A 194 -9.24 16.57 -7.88
C GLY A 194 -8.50 17.63 -7.07
N ALA A 195 -9.12 18.18 -6.02
CA ALA A 195 -8.49 19.12 -5.11
C ALA A 195 -7.43 18.40 -4.28
N ARG A 196 -6.27 19.05 -4.09
CA ARG A 196 -5.15 18.48 -3.35
C ARG A 196 -5.35 18.68 -1.86
N PHE A 197 -5.00 17.66 -1.08
CA PHE A 197 -4.96 17.77 0.37
C PHE A 197 -3.86 16.89 0.95
N THR A 198 -3.56 17.14 2.22
CA THR A 198 -2.59 16.40 3.01
C THR A 198 -3.29 15.81 4.22
N VAL A 199 -2.98 14.55 4.56
CA VAL A 199 -3.56 13.86 5.72
C VAL A 199 -2.46 13.15 6.51
N ASN A 200 -2.60 13.18 7.84
CA ASN A 200 -1.76 12.43 8.76
C ASN A 200 -2.60 11.32 9.36
N LEU A 201 -2.23 10.06 9.13
CA LEU A 201 -2.94 8.91 9.67
C LEU A 201 -2.08 8.23 10.73
N SER A 202 -2.71 7.70 11.77
CA SER A 202 -2.10 6.86 12.80
C SER A 202 -3.03 5.70 13.15
N GLY A 203 -2.53 4.69 13.88
CA GLY A 203 -3.37 3.58 14.34
C GLY A 203 -3.96 2.76 13.20
N LEU A 204 -5.24 2.36 13.33
CA LEU A 204 -5.92 1.54 12.33
C LEU A 204 -6.06 2.24 10.96
N PRO A 205 -6.44 3.52 10.85
CA PRO A 205 -6.44 4.23 9.56
C PRO A 205 -5.09 4.19 8.84
N ALA A 206 -3.98 4.37 9.57
CA ALA A 206 -2.64 4.26 8.98
C ALA A 206 -2.31 2.84 8.50
N ARG A 207 -2.78 1.82 9.23
CA ARG A 207 -2.63 0.41 8.86
C ARG A 207 -3.35 0.12 7.55
N VAL A 208 -4.63 0.43 7.49
CA VAL A 208 -5.48 0.20 6.31
C VAL A 208 -4.92 0.95 5.11
N PHE A 209 -4.59 2.23 5.25
CA PHE A 209 -3.97 3.00 4.18
C PHE A 209 -2.70 2.34 3.65
N GLN A 210 -1.78 1.91 4.52
CA GLN A 210 -0.52 1.29 4.08
C GLN A 210 -0.77 -0.03 3.35
N HIS A 211 -1.77 -0.81 3.76
CA HIS A 211 -2.20 -2.02 3.07
C HIS A 211 -2.72 -1.70 1.66
N GLU A 212 -3.67 -0.77 1.54
CA GLU A 212 -4.23 -0.37 0.24
C GLU A 212 -3.19 0.29 -0.67
N PHE A 213 -2.25 1.03 -0.07
CA PHE A 213 -1.17 1.67 -0.81
C PHE A 213 -0.21 0.65 -1.42
N ASP A 214 0.01 -0.50 -0.77
CA ASP A 214 0.83 -1.58 -1.32
C ASP A 214 0.21 -2.18 -2.60
N HIS A 215 -1.12 -2.31 -2.66
CA HIS A 215 -1.82 -2.70 -3.89
C HIS A 215 -1.62 -1.70 -5.02
N LEU A 216 -1.59 -0.39 -4.71
CA LEU A 216 -1.34 0.64 -5.72
C LEU A 216 0.11 0.66 -6.23
N GLN A 217 1.08 0.33 -5.38
CA GLN A 217 2.51 0.43 -5.72
C GLN A 217 3.06 -0.81 -6.43
N PHE A 218 2.25 -1.86 -6.67
CA PHE A 218 2.65 -3.14 -7.27
C PHE A 218 3.71 -3.95 -6.46
N SER A 219 4.62 -3.27 -5.77
CA SER A 219 5.91 -3.84 -5.36
C SER A 219 5.91 -4.57 -4.02
N SER A 220 4.81 -4.52 -3.25
CA SER A 220 4.87 -4.87 -1.83
C SER A 220 3.83 -5.85 -1.31
N LEU A 221 2.78 -6.19 -2.06
CA LEU A 221 1.81 -7.18 -1.58
C LEU A 221 2.51 -8.53 -1.25
N LEU A 222 3.44 -8.98 -2.10
CA LEU A 222 4.22 -10.19 -1.84
C LEU A 222 5.51 -9.97 -1.01
N ARG A 223 5.92 -8.73 -0.74
CA ARG A 223 7.09 -8.45 0.13
C ARG A 223 6.71 -8.22 1.59
N HIS A 224 5.52 -7.67 1.85
CA HIS A 224 5.09 -7.28 3.19
C HIS A 224 3.75 -7.91 3.60
N CYS A 225 2.76 -8.10 2.71
CA CYS A 225 1.49 -8.74 3.12
C CYS A 225 1.62 -10.25 3.38
N PHE A 226 2.60 -10.93 2.77
CA PHE A 226 2.91 -12.32 3.09
C PHE A 226 4.42 -12.52 3.15
N CYS A 227 5.00 -12.29 4.33
CA CYS A 227 6.32 -12.82 4.64
C CYS A 227 6.22 -14.35 4.70
N PHE A 228 6.32 -15.03 3.56
CA PHE A 228 6.67 -16.45 3.56
C PHE A 228 8.08 -16.55 4.13
N ARG A 229 8.18 -16.77 5.45
CA ARG A 229 9.38 -17.38 6.03
C ARG A 229 9.41 -18.81 5.48
N ASN A 230 10.09 -18.99 4.34
CA ASN A 230 10.75 -20.28 4.07
C ASN A 230 11.90 -20.47 5.05
#